data_AF-A0A7X8XCI0-F1
#
_entry.id   AF-A0A7X8XCI0-F1
#
_cell.length_a   1.000
_cell.length_b   1.000
_cell.length_c   1.000
_cell.angle_alpha   90.00
_cell.angle_beta   90.00
_cell.angle_gamma   90.00
#
_symmetry.space_group_name_H-M   'P 1'
#
loop_
_entity.id
_entity.type
_entity.pdbx_description
1 polymer ?
#
loop_
_entity_poly.entity_id
_entity_poly.type
_entity_poly.pdbx_seq_one_letter_code
_entity_poly.pdbx_strand_id
1 'polypeptide(L)'
;MRKIVSSFVFGLLLVSVLALTSCVTKTSGPSHNVSNERYLMGTYSAVLNSNMFETDKAIRATAARAKFIEEVRRNKYTHIEYIYRDFYDNKVSFTVWETEDKQSRIEIKVGKIGDKASSQELLIAI
;
A
#
# COMPACT_ATOMS: atom_id res chain seq x y z
N MET A 1 44.16 40.88 -19.21
CA MET A 1 43.11 40.72 -18.17
C MET A 1 41.90 40.03 -18.76
N ARG A 2 41.19 39.22 -17.95
CA ARG A 2 39.88 38.55 -18.19
C ARG A 2 39.89 37.16 -18.87
N LYS A 3 40.07 36.13 -18.05
CA LYS A 3 39.44 34.80 -18.20
C LYS A 3 38.55 34.55 -16.97
N ILE A 4 37.36 35.16 -16.91
CA ILE A 4 36.42 34.99 -15.78
C ILE A 4 34.98 34.90 -16.31
N VAL A 5 34.74 34.09 -17.36
CA VAL A 5 33.38 33.93 -17.91
C VAL A 5 32.94 32.47 -17.94
N SER A 6 33.87 31.50 -17.90
CA SER A 6 33.53 30.07 -18.00
C SER A 6 33.09 29.44 -16.67
N SER A 7 33.65 29.85 -15.53
CA SER A 7 33.36 29.21 -14.23
C SER A 7 32.00 29.56 -13.61
N PHE A 8 31.34 30.63 -14.07
CA PHE A 8 30.08 31.07 -13.48
C PHE A 8 28.86 30.30 -14.01
N VAL A 9 28.95 29.77 -15.23
CA VAL A 9 27.86 29.03 -15.88
C VAL A 9 27.76 27.60 -15.34
N PHE A 10 28.90 26.99 -14.97
CA PHE A 10 28.94 25.62 -14.43
C PHE A 10 28.41 25.53 -13.00
N GLY A 11 28.61 26.58 -12.18
CA GLY A 11 28.11 26.63 -10.79
C GLY A 11 26.59 26.74 -10.71
N LEU A 12 25.96 27.47 -11.63
CA LEU A 12 24.50 27.65 -11.67
C LEU A 12 23.76 26.37 -12.11
N LEU A 13 24.37 25.56 -12.97
CA LEU A 13 23.77 24.30 -13.44
C LEU A 13 23.76 23.23 -12.33
N LEU A 14 24.81 23.18 -11.50
CA LEU A 14 24.92 22.23 -10.39
C LEU A 14 23.92 22.49 -9.25
N VAL A 15 23.60 23.77 -8.99
CA VAL A 15 22.56 24.15 -8.00
C VAL A 15 21.15 23.77 -8.50
N SER A 16 20.89 23.87 -9.82
CA SER A 16 19.58 23.48 -10.38
C SER A 16 19.32 21.97 -10.35
N VAL A 17 20.36 21.13 -10.47
CA VAL A 17 20.22 19.66 -10.41
C VAL A 17 20.00 19.16 -8.98
N LEU A 18 20.57 19.83 -7.98
CA LEU A 18 20.35 19.50 -6.56
C LEU A 18 18.97 19.94 -6.04
N ALA A 19 18.34 20.94 -6.66
CA ALA A 19 16.97 21.34 -6.30
C ALA A 19 15.92 20.34 -6.81
N LEU A 20 16.19 19.65 -7.92
CA LEU A 20 15.26 18.68 -8.54
C LEU A 20 15.18 17.33 -7.81
N THR A 21 16.10 17.02 -6.89
CA THR A 21 16.09 15.76 -6.12
C THR A 21 15.38 15.87 -4.77
N SER A 22 14.95 17.07 -4.36
CA SER A 22 14.44 17.30 -3.00
C SER A 22 12.92 17.23 -2.83
N CYS A 23 12.16 16.99 -3.91
CA CYS A 23 10.69 16.92 -3.83
C CYS A 23 10.15 15.64 -4.49
N VAL A 24 10.74 14.48 -4.20
CA VAL A 24 9.93 13.26 -4.15
C VAL A 24 9.24 13.30 -2.80
N THR A 25 8.17 14.10 -2.71
CA THR A 25 7.20 13.96 -1.64
C THR A 25 6.73 12.52 -1.76
N LYS A 26 7.23 11.65 -0.87
CA LYS A 26 6.50 10.43 -0.56
C LYS A 26 5.13 10.94 -0.18
N THR A 27 4.15 10.80 -1.08
CA THR A 27 2.76 10.82 -0.69
C THR A 27 2.61 9.61 0.21
N SER A 28 2.97 9.78 1.49
CA SER A 28 2.30 9.09 2.57
C SER A 28 0.85 9.53 2.44
N GLY A 29 0.11 8.81 1.58
CA GLY A 29 -1.33 8.75 1.67
C GLY A 29 -1.70 8.47 3.13
N PRO A 30 -2.91 8.88 3.54
CA PRO A 30 -3.27 9.01 4.93
C PRO A 30 -2.83 7.75 5.66
N SER A 31 -2.07 7.91 6.75
CA SER A 31 -2.01 6.84 7.74
C SER A 31 -3.46 6.55 8.07
N HIS A 32 -4.02 5.47 7.53
CA HIS A 32 -5.31 5.00 7.97
C HIS A 32 -5.20 4.95 9.51
N ASN A 33 -6.21 5.43 10.22
CA ASN A 33 -6.29 5.21 11.66
C ASN A 33 -6.43 3.69 11.84
N VAL A 34 -5.29 3.01 11.80
CA VAL A 34 -5.15 1.57 11.97
C VAL A 34 -5.05 1.33 13.46
N SER A 35 -5.85 0.39 13.94
CA SER A 35 -5.84 -0.01 15.33
C SER A 35 -5.90 -1.53 15.43
N ASN A 36 -5.59 -2.05 16.63
CA ASN A 36 -5.69 -3.48 16.93
C ASN A 36 -4.92 -4.39 15.96
N GLU A 37 -3.72 -3.96 15.55
CA GLU A 37 -2.84 -4.75 14.69
C GLU A 37 -2.44 -6.06 15.38
N ARG A 38 -2.57 -7.16 14.66
CA ARG A 38 -2.18 -8.49 15.13
C ARG A 38 -1.58 -9.29 13.99
N TYR A 39 -0.59 -10.11 14.31
CA TYR A 39 -0.08 -11.13 13.39
C TYR A 39 -0.16 -12.49 14.05
N LEU A 40 -0.90 -13.42 13.44
CA LEU A 40 -1.13 -14.75 13.98
C LEU A 40 -1.23 -15.78 12.85
N MET A 41 -0.47 -16.88 12.96
CA MET A 41 -0.54 -18.02 12.03
C MET A 41 -0.40 -17.62 10.54
N GLY A 42 0.45 -16.63 10.25
CA GLY A 42 0.69 -16.17 8.89
C GLY A 42 -0.29 -15.10 8.38
N THR A 43 -1.32 -14.78 9.15
CA THR A 43 -2.31 -13.77 8.81
C THR A 43 -2.06 -12.51 9.62
N TYR A 44 -1.95 -11.40 8.93
CA TYR A 44 -1.95 -10.07 9.51
C TYR A 44 -3.37 -9.54 9.59
N SER A 45 -3.80 -8.99 10.72
CA SER A 45 -5.12 -8.38 10.86
C SER A 45 -5.05 -7.01 11.52
N ALA A 46 -5.95 -6.12 11.12
CA ALA A 46 -6.07 -4.79 11.67
C ALA A 46 -7.49 -4.25 11.50
N VAL A 47 -7.83 -3.23 12.30
CA VAL A 47 -9.08 -2.48 12.15
C VAL A 47 -8.76 -1.13 11.53
N LEU A 48 -9.41 -0.84 10.41
CA LEU A 48 -9.32 0.40 9.67
C LEU A 48 -10.49 1.30 10.05
N ASN A 49 -10.21 2.58 10.33
CA ASN A 49 -11.23 3.60 10.51
C ASN A 49 -11.88 4.02 9.17
N SER A 50 -12.39 3.05 8.42
CA SER A 50 -13.10 3.19 7.15
C SER A 50 -14.21 2.14 7.08
N ASN A 51 -15.28 2.42 6.33
CA ASN A 51 -16.34 1.45 6.11
C ASN A 51 -15.93 0.38 5.08
N MET A 52 -16.67 -0.74 5.03
CA MET A 52 -16.31 -1.89 4.19
C MET A 52 -16.27 -1.54 2.69
N PHE A 53 -17.10 -0.58 2.25
CA PHE A 53 -17.15 -0.13 0.85
C PHE A 53 -15.90 0.66 0.45
N GLU A 54 -15.44 1.58 1.30
CA GLU A 54 -14.20 2.31 1.09
C GLU A 54 -13.00 1.37 1.11
N THR A 55 -13.00 0.39 2.02
CA THR A 55 -11.96 -0.63 2.10
C THR A 55 -11.93 -1.54 0.86
N ASP A 56 -13.09 -1.98 0.32
CA ASP A 56 -13.16 -2.69 -0.98
C ASP A 56 -12.54 -1.87 -2.11
N LYS A 57 -12.93 -0.59 -2.20
CA LYS A 57 -12.42 0.30 -3.25
C LYS A 57 -10.90 0.47 -3.13
N ALA A 58 -10.39 0.64 -1.92
CA ALA A 58 -8.97 0.80 -1.64
C ALA A 58 -8.17 -0.47 -1.97
N ILE A 59 -8.64 -1.66 -1.56
CA ILE A 59 -8.02 -2.95 -1.90
C ILE A 59 -7.92 -3.11 -3.41
N ARG A 60 -9.01 -2.85 -4.15
CA ARG A 60 -9.00 -2.99 -5.62
C ARG A 60 -8.07 -1.99 -6.29
N ALA A 61 -8.03 -0.75 -5.81
CA ALA A 61 -7.10 0.25 -6.32
C ALA A 61 -5.64 -0.15 -6.04
N THR A 62 -5.35 -0.70 -4.86
CA THR A 62 -4.01 -1.19 -4.50
C THR A 62 -3.62 -2.41 -5.32
N ALA A 63 -4.50 -3.40 -5.49
CA ALA A 63 -4.26 -4.57 -6.32
C ALA A 63 -3.98 -4.18 -7.78
N ALA A 64 -4.73 -3.23 -8.33
CA ALA A 64 -4.51 -2.71 -9.68
C ALA A 64 -3.15 -1.99 -9.80
N ARG A 65 -2.78 -1.16 -8.82
CA ARG A 65 -1.46 -0.47 -8.77
C ARG A 65 -0.31 -1.47 -8.67
N ALA A 66 -0.47 -2.52 -7.87
CA ALA A 66 0.51 -3.59 -7.69
C ALA A 66 0.54 -4.60 -8.87
N LYS A 67 -0.33 -4.43 -9.87
CA LYS A 67 -0.49 -5.33 -11.03
C LYS A 67 -0.79 -6.78 -10.62
N PHE A 68 -1.54 -6.96 -9.55
CA PHE A 68 -2.02 -8.26 -9.16
C PHE A 68 -3.12 -8.76 -10.10
N ILE A 69 -3.13 -10.07 -10.31
CA ILE A 69 -4.15 -10.76 -11.10
C ILE A 69 -5.23 -11.24 -10.14
N GLU A 70 -6.48 -10.78 -10.33
CA GLU A 70 -7.62 -11.24 -9.53
C GLU A 70 -7.96 -12.69 -9.91
N GLU A 71 -7.87 -13.61 -8.95
CA GLU A 71 -8.34 -14.99 -9.12
C GLU A 71 -9.77 -15.16 -8.61
N VAL A 72 -10.07 -14.56 -7.45
CA VAL A 72 -11.37 -14.69 -6.79
C VAL A 72 -11.76 -13.38 -6.13
N ARG A 73 -13.03 -13.00 -6.30
CA ARG A 73 -13.72 -12.01 -5.48
C ARG A 73 -15.08 -12.55 -5.08
N ARG A 74 -15.32 -12.69 -3.78
CA ARG A 74 -16.58 -13.21 -3.24
C ARG A 74 -17.13 -12.22 -2.23
N ASN A 75 -18.25 -11.62 -2.57
CA ASN A 75 -19.02 -10.81 -1.64
C ASN A 75 -20.04 -11.70 -0.94
N LYS A 76 -19.83 -11.98 0.34
CA LYS A 76 -20.79 -12.69 1.20
C LYS A 76 -21.48 -11.66 2.09
N TYR A 77 -22.63 -12.04 2.65
CA TYR A 77 -23.42 -11.16 3.52
C TYR A 77 -22.63 -10.57 4.70
N THR A 78 -21.60 -11.26 5.20
CA THR A 78 -20.85 -10.86 6.41
C THR A 78 -19.42 -10.38 6.13
N HIS A 79 -18.87 -10.68 4.96
CA HIS A 79 -17.48 -10.35 4.61
C HIS A 79 -17.24 -10.42 3.11
N ILE A 80 -16.16 -9.79 2.69
CA ILE A 80 -15.67 -9.87 1.31
C ILE A 80 -14.31 -10.57 1.29
N GLU A 81 -14.20 -11.59 0.46
CA GLU A 81 -12.95 -12.34 0.23
C GLU A 81 -12.37 -11.97 -1.13
N TYR A 82 -11.06 -11.73 -1.16
CA TYR A 82 -10.28 -11.54 -2.36
C TYR A 82 -9.11 -12.50 -2.38
N ILE A 83 -8.85 -13.11 -3.53
CA ILE A 83 -7.63 -13.87 -3.78
C ILE A 83 -7.01 -13.29 -5.03
N TYR A 84 -5.82 -12.74 -4.86
CA TYR A 84 -4.98 -12.21 -5.90
C TYR A 84 -3.76 -13.11 -6.09
N ARG A 85 -3.17 -13.03 -7.28
CA ARG A 85 -1.89 -13.63 -7.61
C ARG A 85 -0.91 -12.54 -8.04
N ASP A 86 0.31 -12.58 -7.53
CA ASP A 86 1.40 -11.70 -7.95
C ASP A 86 2.11 -12.23 -9.23
N PHE A 87 3.12 -11.50 -9.70
CA PHE A 87 3.91 -11.91 -10.88
C PHE A 87 4.72 -13.20 -10.66
N TYR A 88 5.03 -13.54 -9.42
CA TYR A 88 5.82 -14.71 -9.03
C TYR A 88 4.94 -15.91 -8.64
N ASP A 89 3.64 -15.88 -8.98
CA ASP A 89 2.65 -16.93 -8.66
C ASP A 89 2.37 -17.09 -7.15
N ASN A 90 2.74 -16.10 -6.33
CA ASN A 90 2.34 -16.07 -4.92
C ASN A 90 0.91 -15.57 -4.77
N LYS A 91 0.16 -16.25 -3.90
CA LYS A 91 -1.21 -15.87 -3.57
C LYS A 91 -1.23 -14.81 -2.48
N VAL A 92 -2.02 -13.77 -2.69
CA VAL A 92 -2.31 -12.74 -1.70
C VAL A 92 -3.81 -12.79 -1.42
N SER A 93 -4.19 -13.14 -0.20
CA SER A 93 -5.59 -13.17 0.21
C SER A 93 -5.92 -12.02 1.13
N PHE A 94 -7.05 -11.37 0.85
CA PHE A 94 -7.65 -10.35 1.71
C PHE A 94 -9.03 -10.83 2.16
N THR A 95 -9.33 -10.69 3.44
CA THR A 95 -10.67 -10.87 3.98
C THR A 95 -11.07 -9.61 4.72
N VAL A 96 -12.23 -9.04 4.40
CA VAL A 96 -12.73 -7.82 5.03
C VAL A 96 -14.04 -8.09 5.72
N TRP A 97 -14.13 -7.74 7.00
CA TRP A 97 -15.32 -7.82 7.83
C TRP A 97 -15.76 -6.43 8.27
N GLU A 98 -17.05 -6.24 8.49
CA GLU A 98 -17.56 -5.06 9.19
C GLU A 98 -17.55 -5.32 10.70
N THR A 99 -17.09 -4.34 11.48
CA THR A 99 -17.13 -4.37 12.94
C THR A 99 -18.43 -3.75 13.46
N GLU A 100 -18.73 -3.93 14.75
CA GLU A 100 -19.91 -3.33 15.40
C GLU A 100 -19.93 -1.79 15.29
N ASP A 101 -18.74 -1.17 15.28
CA ASP A 101 -18.56 0.28 15.12
C ASP A 101 -18.65 0.77 13.66
N LYS A 102 -19.11 -0.07 12.73
CA LYS A 102 -19.15 0.21 11.27
C LYS A 102 -17.78 0.52 10.66
N GLN A 103 -16.73 0.00 11.29
CA GLN A 103 -15.36 0.04 10.77
C GLN A 103 -15.05 -1.26 10.02
N SER A 104 -13.94 -1.28 9.29
CA SER A 104 -13.52 -2.45 8.53
C SER A 104 -12.40 -3.17 9.27
N ARG A 105 -12.61 -4.43 9.60
CA ARG A 105 -11.50 -5.32 9.95
C ARG A 105 -10.98 -5.95 8.67
N ILE A 106 -9.68 -5.80 8.43
CA ILE A 106 -8.99 -6.43 7.30
C ILE A 106 -8.07 -7.54 7.82
N GLU A 107 -8.04 -8.64 7.10
CA GLU A 107 -7.08 -9.73 7.26
C GLU A 107 -6.32 -9.91 5.95
N ILE A 108 -4.99 -9.96 6.03
CA ILE A 108 -4.06 -10.02 4.91
C ILE A 108 -3.13 -11.19 5.12
N LYS A 109 -3.08 -12.10 4.15
CA LYS A 109 -2.12 -13.19 4.13
C LYS A 109 -1.43 -13.26 2.77
N VAL A 110 -0.10 -13.12 2.82
CA VAL A 110 0.78 -13.20 1.65
C VAL A 110 1.47 -14.57 1.63
N GLY A 111 1.27 -15.32 0.56
CA GLY A 111 1.82 -16.67 0.39
C GLY A 111 1.17 -17.73 1.29
N LYS A 112 1.72 -18.94 1.25
CA LYS A 112 1.17 -20.11 1.98
C LYS A 112 1.38 -20.01 3.50
N ILE A 113 2.58 -19.58 3.90
CA ILE A 113 3.01 -19.47 5.31
C ILE A 113 2.67 -18.12 5.93
N GLY A 114 2.39 -17.10 5.11
CA GLY A 114 2.24 -15.73 5.57
C GLY A 114 3.56 -14.97 5.66
N ASP A 115 3.53 -13.69 5.36
CA ASP A 115 4.65 -12.77 5.53
C ASP A 115 4.15 -11.48 6.19
N LYS A 116 4.63 -11.23 7.40
CA LYS A 116 4.23 -10.05 8.18
C LYS A 116 4.66 -8.74 7.49
N ALA A 117 5.88 -8.68 6.98
CA ALA A 117 6.44 -7.45 6.44
C ALA A 117 5.69 -7.03 5.18
N SER A 118 5.52 -7.97 4.24
CA SER A 118 4.74 -7.74 3.02
C SER A 118 3.27 -7.43 3.31
N SER A 119 2.64 -8.11 4.29
CA SER A 119 1.27 -7.79 4.68
C SER A 119 1.12 -6.37 5.26
N GLN A 120 2.09 -5.89 6.05
CA GLN A 120 2.08 -4.53 6.58
C GLN A 120 2.31 -3.49 5.46
N GLU A 121 3.21 -3.77 4.52
CA GLU A 121 3.42 -2.89 3.37
C GLU A 121 2.16 -2.78 2.50
N LEU A 122 1.46 -3.90 2.28
CA LEU A 122 0.18 -3.90 1.57
C LEU A 122 -0.89 -3.11 2.33
N LEU A 123 -0.94 -3.23 3.66
CA LEU A 123 -1.87 -2.44 4.47
C LEU A 123 -1.61 -0.94 4.33
N ILE A 124 -0.35 -0.51 4.36
CA ILE A 124 0.03 0.90 4.22
C ILE A 124 -0.37 1.44 2.83
N ALA A 125 -0.37 0.57 1.82
CA ALA A 125 -0.75 0.95 0.47
C ALA A 125 -2.27 1.06 0.28
N ILE A 126 -3.09 0.36 1.08
CA ILE A 126 -4.56 0.38 1.08
C ILE A 126 -5.05 1.62 1.80
#